data_AF-A0A7W5TPG6-F1
#
_entry.id   AF-A0A7W5TPG6-F1
#
_cell.length_a   1.000
_cell.length_b   1.000
_cell.length_c   1.000
_cell.angle_alpha   90.00
_cell.angle_beta   90.00
_cell.angle_gamma   90.00
#
_symmetry.space_group_name_H-M   'P 1'
#
loop_
_entity.id
_entity.type
_entity.pdbx_description
1 polymer ?
#
loop_
_entity_poly.entity_id
_entity_poly.type
_entity_poly.pdbx_seq_one_letter_code
_entity_poly.pdbx_strand_id
1 'polypeptide(L)'
;MPINLASSSIPQTLSGMASVGPSGVPRFWATVWSDVLKTSIEPSTRRKHLAALDRLYAAVERQHGRDCLDRLIAEADADALEDCLVGFLAQLRNEAAVANIDKTSTWTSAISFVTDMLRYAGNASGVRASEMEAKLLRLDTLYRQLAPNPEKPAPPVRALPPMVVEDLYEIFNPESPRNPFKTEALRWRNLLIFMLLLRLGLRRGEAALLHTSSFKEDFDPVVGKTVHWLDVEETDDGDPRYEQPGLKTAPSRRQLPLSLEMIEVEQRYRKNYRGRVYHPQLLMSQKARPLSLRSFNEIFEVATEALSDTAKRSLLKQGLQGVSCHDLRHTSAVVRMKRYQDAGLDIDKAQEKLRVFFGWSKTSNMPRLYAKAYFETTMAEVWDEKFDTFVTALRGINPEREN
;
A
#
# COMPACT_ATOMS: atom_id res chain seq x y z
N MET A 1 9.00 20.35 8.41
CA MET A 1 8.01 19.28 8.29
C MET A 1 6.71 19.95 7.89
N PRO A 2 6.00 19.44 6.87
CA PRO A 2 4.84 20.13 6.33
C PRO A 2 3.76 20.20 7.40
N ILE A 3 3.09 21.34 7.48
CA ILE A 3 2.03 21.60 8.46
C ILE A 3 0.68 21.24 7.86
N ASN A 4 -0.24 20.75 8.68
CA ASN A 4 -1.61 20.51 8.26
C ASN A 4 -2.47 21.73 8.57
N LEU A 5 -2.90 22.45 7.55
CA LEU A 5 -3.84 23.56 7.68
C LEU A 5 -5.26 23.01 7.81
N ALA A 6 -5.74 22.89 9.03
CA ALA A 6 -7.10 22.45 9.35
C ALA A 6 -7.76 23.48 10.28
N SER A 7 -8.42 24.47 9.69
CA SER A 7 -9.17 25.49 10.41
C SER A 7 -10.47 25.78 9.67
N SER A 8 -11.57 25.93 10.44
CA SER A 8 -12.86 26.38 9.91
C SER A 8 -12.80 27.79 9.31
N SER A 9 -11.74 28.55 9.59
CA SER A 9 -11.49 29.89 9.08
C SER A 9 -10.76 29.91 7.73
N ILE A 10 -10.35 28.75 7.19
CA ILE A 10 -9.62 28.64 5.92
C ILE A 10 -10.56 27.99 4.88
N PRO A 11 -10.61 28.51 3.63
CA PRO A 11 -11.36 27.85 2.56
C PRO A 11 -10.98 26.38 2.42
N GLN A 12 -11.95 25.52 2.12
CA GLN A 12 -11.72 24.08 1.98
C GLN A 12 -10.66 23.76 0.91
N THR A 13 -10.56 24.61 -0.11
CA THR A 13 -9.53 24.53 -1.17
C THR A 13 -8.11 24.80 -0.70
N LEU A 14 -7.94 25.51 0.42
CA LEU A 14 -6.65 25.85 1.05
C LEU A 14 -6.38 25.02 2.31
N SER A 15 -7.30 24.12 2.67
CA SER A 15 -7.15 23.20 3.78
C SER A 15 -6.31 21.99 3.34
N GLY A 16 -5.34 21.58 4.17
CA GLY A 16 -4.49 20.43 3.91
C GLY A 16 -3.00 20.68 4.20
N MET A 17 -2.15 19.74 3.74
CA MET A 17 -0.71 19.82 3.98
C MET A 17 -0.07 20.96 3.19
N ALA A 18 0.76 21.79 3.85
CA ALA A 18 1.50 22.90 3.26
C ALA A 18 2.98 22.89 3.71
N SER A 19 3.87 23.32 2.83
CA SER A 19 5.29 23.58 3.15
C SER A 19 5.45 25.03 3.58
N VAL A 20 6.08 25.25 4.75
CA VAL A 20 6.28 26.60 5.32
C VAL A 20 7.75 26.84 5.63
N GLY A 21 8.16 28.10 5.53
CA GLY A 21 9.47 28.56 5.98
C GLY A 21 9.55 28.68 7.51
N PRO A 22 10.73 29.04 8.05
CA PRO A 22 10.97 29.15 9.49
C PRO A 22 10.04 30.15 10.21
N SER A 23 9.57 31.17 9.50
CA SER A 23 8.63 32.19 10.01
C SER A 23 7.15 31.77 9.94
N GLY A 24 6.87 30.54 9.50
CA GLY A 24 5.50 30.03 9.32
C GLY A 24 4.81 30.50 8.03
N VAL A 25 5.51 31.25 7.17
CA VAL A 25 4.99 31.69 5.88
C VAL A 25 5.04 30.54 4.86
N PRO A 26 3.95 30.28 4.09
CA PRO A 26 3.96 29.28 3.02
C PRO A 26 5.05 29.54 1.97
N ARG A 27 5.74 28.47 1.57
CA ARG A 27 6.69 28.52 0.46
C ARG A 27 5.94 28.58 -0.86
N PHE A 28 6.23 29.60 -1.65
CA PHE A 28 5.39 29.97 -2.79
C PHE A 28 5.38 28.87 -3.85
N TRP A 29 6.56 28.46 -4.33
CA TRP A 29 6.63 27.47 -5.42
C TRP A 29 6.25 26.07 -4.96
N ALA A 30 6.56 25.70 -3.72
CA ALA A 30 6.08 24.45 -3.14
C ALA A 30 4.54 24.36 -3.18
N THR A 31 3.86 25.47 -2.85
CA THR A 31 2.40 25.58 -2.89
C THR A 31 1.88 25.52 -4.33
N VAL A 32 2.48 26.29 -5.26
CA VAL A 32 2.09 26.25 -6.69
C VAL A 32 2.24 24.82 -7.24
N TRP A 33 3.34 24.14 -6.94
CA TRP A 33 3.55 22.79 -7.43
C TRP A 33 2.54 21.79 -6.87
N SER A 34 2.25 21.84 -5.56
CA SER A 34 1.31 20.91 -4.92
C SER A 34 -0.16 21.20 -5.22
N ASP A 35 -0.52 22.45 -5.50
CA ASP A 35 -1.91 22.91 -5.53
C ASP A 35 -2.37 23.27 -6.94
N VAL A 36 -1.44 23.54 -7.85
CA VAL A 36 -1.74 23.88 -9.26
C VAL A 36 -1.26 22.78 -10.20
N LEU A 37 -0.02 22.30 -10.06
CA LEU A 37 0.52 21.30 -11.00
C LEU A 37 0.22 19.85 -10.60
N LYS A 38 -0.01 19.57 -9.31
CA LYS A 38 -0.28 18.21 -8.78
C LYS A 38 -1.65 18.14 -8.09
N THR A 39 -2.67 18.74 -8.68
CA THR A 39 -4.03 18.85 -8.10
C THR A 39 -4.69 17.51 -7.75
N SER A 40 -4.37 16.43 -8.45
CA SER A 40 -5.08 15.14 -8.34
C SER A 40 -4.26 14.02 -7.67
N ILE A 41 -3.38 14.34 -6.72
CA ILE A 41 -2.61 13.32 -5.98
C ILE A 41 -3.24 13.00 -4.62
N GLU A 42 -3.14 11.73 -4.19
CA GLU A 42 -3.63 11.30 -2.87
C GLU A 42 -2.96 12.09 -1.72
N PRO A 43 -3.67 12.36 -0.60
CA PRO A 43 -3.12 13.11 0.54
C PRO A 43 -1.82 12.52 1.10
N SER A 44 -1.68 11.19 1.09
CA SER A 44 -0.48 10.49 1.55
C SER A 44 0.73 10.77 0.63
N THR A 45 0.49 10.84 -0.68
CA THR A 45 1.50 11.18 -1.69
C THR A 45 1.86 12.65 -1.62
N ARG A 46 0.88 13.54 -1.46
CA ARG A 46 1.09 14.98 -1.23
C ARG A 46 1.99 15.23 -0.03
N ARG A 47 1.71 14.56 1.09
CA ARG A 47 2.53 14.64 2.31
C ARG A 47 3.98 14.23 2.05
N LYS A 48 4.21 13.13 1.31
CA LYS A 48 5.57 12.67 0.97
C LYS A 48 6.32 13.68 0.11
N HIS A 49 5.66 14.22 -0.91
CA HIS A 49 6.21 15.25 -1.77
C HIS A 49 6.60 16.50 -0.99
N LEU A 50 5.68 17.07 -0.21
CA LEU A 50 5.96 18.27 0.59
C LEU A 50 7.04 18.04 1.66
N ALA A 51 7.08 16.85 2.28
CA ALA A 51 8.15 16.50 3.21
C ALA A 51 9.51 16.41 2.51
N ALA A 52 9.55 15.99 1.23
CA ALA A 52 10.78 16.00 0.45
C ALA A 52 11.19 17.43 0.06
N LEU A 53 10.23 18.30 -0.28
CA LEU A 53 10.50 19.70 -0.58
C LEU A 53 11.05 20.44 0.64
N ASP A 54 10.43 20.28 1.80
CA ASP A 54 10.94 20.86 3.06
C ASP A 54 12.42 20.54 3.29
N ARG A 55 12.82 19.30 2.97
CA ARG A 55 14.22 18.86 3.08
C ARG A 55 15.11 19.50 2.02
N LEU A 56 14.63 19.65 0.80
CA LEU A 56 15.34 20.36 -0.27
C LEU A 56 15.58 21.82 0.13
N TYR A 57 14.54 22.57 0.48
CA TYR A 57 14.68 23.97 0.91
C TYR A 57 15.62 24.11 2.11
N ALA A 58 15.50 23.25 3.12
CA ALA A 58 16.42 23.27 4.27
C ALA A 58 17.87 22.95 3.86
N ALA A 59 18.07 22.14 2.81
CA ALA A 59 19.39 21.88 2.26
C ALA A 59 19.93 23.08 1.50
N VAL A 60 19.12 23.75 0.68
CA VAL A 60 19.49 25.00 -0.01
C VAL A 60 19.83 26.09 0.98
N GLU A 61 19.03 26.26 2.03
CA GLU A 61 19.29 27.23 3.09
C GLU A 61 20.64 26.96 3.78
N ARG A 62 20.96 25.69 4.05
CA ARG A 62 22.28 25.32 4.60
C ARG A 62 23.43 25.56 3.61
N GLN A 63 23.22 25.36 2.31
CA GLN A 63 24.24 25.57 1.28
C GLN A 63 24.52 27.07 1.05
N HIS A 64 23.49 27.91 1.04
CA HIS A 64 23.62 29.34 0.71
C HIS A 64 23.56 30.28 1.93
N GLY A 65 23.33 29.76 3.13
CA GLY A 65 23.16 30.52 4.37
C GLY A 65 21.84 31.32 4.46
N ARG A 66 20.89 31.09 3.54
CA ARG A 66 19.59 31.79 3.48
C ARG A 66 18.55 30.98 2.70
N ASP A 67 17.28 31.10 3.06
CA ASP A 67 16.16 30.49 2.29
C ASP A 67 15.95 31.27 0.97
N CYS A 68 16.61 30.82 -0.11
CA CYS A 68 16.60 31.49 -1.42
C CYS A 68 16.04 30.66 -2.57
N LEU A 69 15.60 29.42 -2.33
CA LEU A 69 15.16 28.52 -3.41
C LEU A 69 14.00 29.11 -4.21
N ASP A 70 13.06 29.80 -3.55
CA ASP A 70 11.94 30.42 -4.25
C ASP A 70 12.38 31.53 -5.23
N ARG A 71 13.41 32.28 -4.86
CA ARG A 71 13.99 33.33 -5.70
C ARG A 71 14.70 32.72 -6.91
N LEU A 72 15.51 31.68 -6.69
CA LEU A 72 16.23 30.99 -7.77
C LEU A 72 15.27 30.41 -8.82
N ILE A 73 14.14 29.86 -8.37
CA ILE A 73 13.08 29.38 -9.28
C ILE A 73 12.44 30.53 -10.04
N ALA A 74 12.10 31.64 -9.36
CA ALA A 74 11.48 32.79 -9.99
C ALA A 74 12.37 33.46 -11.05
N GLU A 75 13.68 33.48 -10.80
CA GLU A 75 14.71 33.99 -11.73
C GLU A 75 15.05 32.99 -12.84
N ALA A 76 14.51 31.76 -12.76
CA ALA A 76 14.84 30.63 -13.64
C ALA A 76 16.36 30.38 -13.75
N ASP A 77 17.07 30.52 -12.62
CA ASP A 77 18.52 30.31 -12.54
C ASP A 77 18.86 28.82 -12.50
N ALA A 78 18.94 28.23 -13.69
CA ALA A 78 19.16 26.80 -13.85
C ALA A 78 20.51 26.32 -13.28
N ASP A 79 21.56 27.16 -13.32
CA ASP A 79 22.90 26.76 -12.83
C ASP A 79 22.91 26.71 -11.30
N ALA A 80 22.38 27.75 -10.64
CA ALA A 80 22.27 27.74 -9.18
C ALA A 80 21.35 26.61 -8.68
N LEU A 81 20.29 26.28 -9.43
CA LEU A 81 19.40 25.17 -9.10
C LEU A 81 20.07 23.80 -9.33
N GLU A 82 20.92 23.64 -10.34
CA GLU A 82 21.72 22.43 -10.53
C GLU A 82 22.68 22.23 -9.35
N ASP A 83 23.39 23.28 -8.93
CA ASP A 83 24.29 23.23 -7.77
C ASP A 83 23.54 22.84 -6.48
N CYS A 84 22.35 23.43 -6.26
CA CYS A 84 21.48 23.07 -5.14
C CYS A 84 21.13 21.57 -5.13
N LEU A 85 20.78 21.02 -6.30
CA LEU A 85 20.43 19.61 -6.48
C LEU A 85 21.63 18.69 -6.28
N VAL A 86 22.82 19.05 -6.78
CA VAL A 86 24.06 18.31 -6.56
C VAL A 86 24.39 18.24 -5.07
N GLY A 87 24.36 19.38 -4.38
CA GLY A 87 24.58 19.44 -2.94
C GLY A 87 23.55 18.62 -2.15
N PHE A 88 22.28 18.67 -2.56
CA PHE A 88 21.24 17.88 -1.94
C PHE A 88 21.41 16.37 -2.18
N LEU A 89 21.81 15.96 -3.39
CA LEU A 89 22.09 14.56 -3.70
C LEU A 89 23.24 14.03 -2.83
N ALA A 90 24.32 14.79 -2.69
CA ALA A 90 25.45 14.44 -1.84
C ALA A 90 25.00 14.27 -0.37
N GLN A 91 24.17 15.19 0.14
CA GLN A 91 23.56 15.05 1.46
C GLN A 91 22.73 13.76 1.58
N LEU A 92 21.86 13.48 0.61
CA LEU A 92 21.01 12.28 0.64
C LEU A 92 21.85 10.99 0.60
N ARG A 93 22.93 10.96 -0.18
CA ARG A 93 23.88 9.82 -0.22
C ARG A 93 24.54 9.57 1.11
N ASN A 94 25.03 10.63 1.76
CA ASN A 94 25.64 10.52 3.09
C ASN A 94 24.62 10.02 4.13
N GLU A 95 23.41 10.57 4.12
CA GLU A 95 22.34 10.11 5.02
C GLU A 95 21.91 8.66 4.74
N ALA A 96 21.83 8.27 3.46
CA ALA A 96 21.50 6.89 3.08
C ALA A 96 22.56 5.91 3.55
N ALA A 97 23.84 6.27 3.42
CA ALA A 97 24.97 5.46 3.89
C ALA A 97 24.98 5.32 5.42
N VAL A 98 24.68 6.39 6.16
CA VAL A 98 24.68 6.39 7.64
C VAL A 98 23.44 5.69 8.21
N ALA A 99 22.25 6.01 7.70
CA ALA A 99 20.99 5.55 8.30
C ALA A 99 20.44 4.27 7.66
N ASN A 100 21.00 3.82 6.53
CA ASN A 100 20.45 2.74 5.70
C ASN A 100 18.97 2.93 5.32
N ILE A 101 18.55 4.19 5.17
CA ILE A 101 17.18 4.59 4.81
C ILE A 101 17.14 4.94 3.33
N ASP A 102 16.15 4.41 2.61
CA ASP A 102 15.90 4.76 1.20
C ASP A 102 15.57 6.25 1.03
N LYS A 103 16.40 6.98 0.29
CA LYS A 103 16.17 8.40 -0.04
C LYS A 103 15.68 8.64 -1.46
N THR A 104 15.46 7.60 -2.28
CA THR A 104 15.08 7.72 -3.70
C THR A 104 13.80 8.51 -3.86
N SER A 105 12.75 8.22 -3.08
CA SER A 105 11.50 8.98 -3.16
C SER A 105 11.65 10.47 -2.81
N THR A 106 12.59 10.81 -1.92
CA THR A 106 12.90 12.21 -1.59
C THR A 106 13.59 12.90 -2.78
N TRP A 107 14.60 12.24 -3.34
CA TRP A 107 15.35 12.72 -4.50
C TRP A 107 14.45 12.92 -5.74
N THR A 108 13.65 11.92 -6.09
CA THR A 108 12.73 11.98 -7.24
C THR A 108 11.71 13.13 -7.08
N SER A 109 11.21 13.37 -5.86
CA SER A 109 10.29 14.48 -5.60
C SER A 109 10.98 15.84 -5.79
N ALA A 110 12.21 15.98 -5.31
CA ALA A 110 12.98 17.21 -5.43
C ALA A 110 13.31 17.55 -6.90
N ILE A 111 13.79 16.58 -7.68
CA ILE A 111 14.06 16.81 -9.11
C ILE A 111 12.78 17.12 -9.87
N SER A 112 11.69 16.35 -9.64
CA SER A 112 10.42 16.61 -10.30
C SER A 112 9.92 18.02 -9.99
N PHE A 113 10.04 18.46 -8.75
CA PHE A 113 9.68 19.82 -8.36
C PHE A 113 10.51 20.87 -9.10
N VAL A 114 11.84 20.80 -9.04
CA VAL A 114 12.70 21.79 -9.72
C VAL A 114 12.47 21.79 -11.23
N THR A 115 12.35 20.60 -11.85
CA THR A 115 12.11 20.47 -13.30
C THR A 115 10.76 21.04 -13.69
N ASP A 116 9.69 20.73 -12.94
CA ASP A 116 8.33 21.20 -13.21
C ASP A 116 8.26 22.73 -13.03
N MET A 117 8.91 23.28 -11.99
CA MET A 117 8.95 24.72 -11.72
C MET A 117 9.79 25.49 -12.73
N LEU A 118 10.95 24.97 -13.13
CA LEU A 118 11.76 25.58 -14.19
C LEU A 118 11.02 25.61 -15.53
N ARG A 119 10.29 24.53 -15.87
CA ARG A 119 9.44 24.50 -17.07
C ARG A 119 8.32 25.52 -16.98
N TYR A 120 7.70 25.64 -15.81
CA TYR A 120 6.63 26.61 -15.56
C TYR A 120 7.12 28.06 -15.67
N ALA A 121 8.26 28.39 -15.05
CA ALA A 121 8.87 29.71 -15.09
C ALA A 121 9.48 30.05 -16.47
N GLY A 122 10.06 29.07 -17.16
CA GLY A 122 10.70 29.24 -18.46
C GLY A 122 9.72 29.54 -19.61
N ASN A 123 8.49 29.04 -19.54
CA ASN A 123 7.44 29.33 -20.53
C ASN A 123 6.99 30.80 -20.56
N ALA A 124 7.35 31.61 -19.55
CA ALA A 124 6.94 33.01 -19.44
C ALA A 124 7.85 33.99 -20.22
N SER A 125 9.05 33.58 -20.65
CA SER A 125 10.17 34.51 -20.91
C SER A 125 10.79 34.37 -22.32
N GLY A 126 9.97 34.19 -23.36
CA GLY A 126 10.40 33.91 -24.74
C GLY A 126 11.72 34.58 -25.18
N VAL A 127 12.60 33.78 -25.81
CA VAL A 127 13.99 34.00 -26.31
C VAL A 127 15.05 33.16 -25.57
N ARG A 128 14.88 32.79 -24.29
CA ARG A 128 15.78 31.84 -23.55
C ARG A 128 15.35 30.36 -23.61
N ALA A 129 14.41 30.02 -24.49
CA ALA A 129 13.74 28.72 -24.49
C ALA A 129 14.67 27.54 -24.81
N SER A 130 15.56 27.68 -25.80
CA SER A 130 16.41 26.56 -26.25
C SER A 130 17.52 26.18 -25.25
N GLU A 131 18.19 27.17 -24.63
CA GLU A 131 19.17 26.90 -23.57
C GLU A 131 18.52 26.29 -22.33
N MET A 132 17.33 26.80 -21.98
CA MET A 132 16.53 26.25 -20.88
C MET A 132 16.08 24.81 -21.18
N GLU A 133 15.66 24.51 -22.40
CA GLU A 133 15.30 23.16 -22.83
C GLU A 133 16.48 22.19 -22.76
N ALA A 134 17.67 22.60 -23.19
CA ALA A 134 18.89 21.78 -23.10
C ALA A 134 19.26 21.48 -21.63
N LYS A 135 19.17 22.48 -20.74
CA LYS A 135 19.42 22.30 -19.30
C LYS A 135 18.35 21.42 -18.64
N LEU A 136 17.08 21.60 -18.99
CA LEU A 136 15.99 20.74 -18.54
C LEU A 136 16.21 19.30 -18.99
N LEU A 137 16.65 19.08 -20.23
CA LEU A 137 16.95 17.74 -20.75
C LEU A 137 18.15 17.11 -20.02
N ARG A 138 19.17 17.90 -19.67
CA ARG A 138 20.29 17.45 -18.83
C ARG A 138 19.83 17.07 -17.42
N LEU A 139 18.99 17.88 -16.78
CA LEU A 139 18.37 17.58 -15.48
C LEU A 139 17.53 16.29 -15.54
N ASP A 140 16.77 16.12 -16.62
CA ASP A 140 15.95 14.92 -16.87
C ASP A 140 16.82 13.68 -17.04
N THR A 141 17.86 13.77 -17.87
CA THR A 141 18.66 12.62 -18.28
C THR A 141 19.65 12.19 -17.21
N LEU A 142 20.43 13.13 -16.67
CA LEU A 142 21.46 12.80 -15.70
C LEU A 142 20.88 12.61 -14.31
N TYR A 143 20.19 13.63 -13.80
CA TYR A 143 19.85 13.66 -12.37
C TYR A 143 18.72 12.71 -12.00
N ARG A 144 17.77 12.43 -12.90
CA ARG A 144 16.75 11.38 -12.63
C ARG A 144 17.34 9.97 -12.62
N GLN A 145 18.43 9.73 -13.33
CA GLN A 145 19.11 8.43 -13.34
C GLN A 145 20.01 8.24 -12.12
N LEU A 146 20.47 9.33 -11.49
CA LEU A 146 21.26 9.25 -10.27
C LEU A 146 20.42 8.68 -9.12
N ALA A 147 20.93 7.63 -8.49
CA ALA A 147 20.39 7.10 -7.25
C ALA A 147 21.10 7.74 -6.05
N PRO A 148 20.34 8.16 -5.01
CA PRO A 148 20.94 8.57 -3.74
C PRO A 148 21.37 7.37 -2.89
N ASN A 149 20.90 6.17 -3.20
CA ASN A 149 21.22 4.96 -2.45
C ASN A 149 22.26 4.12 -3.21
N PRO A 150 23.07 3.31 -2.51
CA PRO A 150 23.87 2.26 -3.15
C PRO A 150 22.99 1.25 -3.90
N GLU A 151 23.58 0.49 -4.82
CA GLU A 151 22.88 -0.62 -5.47
C GLU A 151 22.28 -1.55 -4.41
N LYS A 152 20.97 -1.69 -4.46
CA LYS A 152 20.25 -2.58 -3.54
C LYS A 152 20.26 -3.99 -4.12
N PRO A 153 20.41 -5.02 -3.27
CA PRO A 153 20.14 -6.39 -3.70
C PRO A 153 18.72 -6.49 -4.27
N ALA A 154 18.52 -7.45 -5.18
CA ALA A 154 17.22 -7.71 -5.77
C ALA A 154 16.17 -7.88 -4.64
N PRO A 155 14.97 -7.32 -4.79
CA PRO A 155 13.96 -7.40 -3.76
C PRO A 155 13.60 -8.88 -3.50
N PRO A 156 13.39 -9.25 -2.23
CA PRO A 156 13.07 -10.62 -1.86
C PRO A 156 11.77 -11.08 -2.52
N VAL A 157 11.65 -12.39 -2.74
CA VAL A 157 10.37 -13.01 -3.10
C VAL A 157 9.43 -12.86 -1.92
N ARG A 158 8.33 -12.12 -2.12
CA ARG A 158 7.39 -11.77 -1.05
C ARG A 158 6.27 -12.79 -0.81
N ALA A 159 6.09 -13.74 -1.72
CA ALA A 159 5.12 -14.80 -1.49
C ALA A 159 5.62 -15.69 -0.35
N LEU A 160 4.78 -15.88 0.65
CA LEU A 160 5.15 -16.57 1.89
C LEU A 160 5.46 -18.04 1.62
N PRO A 161 6.47 -18.63 2.30
CA PRO A 161 6.69 -20.07 2.25
C PRO A 161 5.45 -20.82 2.79
N PRO A 162 5.14 -22.02 2.25
CA PRO A 162 4.01 -22.82 2.71
C PRO A 162 4.00 -23.09 4.21
N MET A 163 5.16 -23.41 4.78
CA MET A 163 5.30 -23.63 6.24
C MET A 163 4.90 -22.41 7.06
N VAL A 164 5.14 -21.20 6.55
CA VAL A 164 4.73 -19.97 7.22
C VAL A 164 3.22 -19.81 7.12
N VAL A 165 2.63 -20.13 5.97
CA VAL A 165 1.18 -20.05 5.78
C VAL A 165 0.44 -21.03 6.69
N GLU A 166 0.94 -22.27 6.83
CA GLU A 166 0.40 -23.25 7.78
C GLU A 166 0.43 -22.74 9.23
N ASP A 167 1.58 -22.22 9.66
CA ASP A 167 1.72 -21.62 10.99
C ASP A 167 0.75 -20.46 11.18
N LEU A 168 0.58 -19.59 10.19
CA LEU A 168 -0.38 -18.48 10.27
C LEU A 168 -1.82 -18.99 10.42
N TYR A 169 -2.20 -20.07 9.72
CA TYR A 169 -3.52 -20.65 9.91
C TYR A 169 -3.72 -21.21 11.32
N GLU A 170 -2.71 -21.85 11.91
CA GLU A 170 -2.77 -22.30 13.30
C GLU A 170 -2.81 -21.12 14.29
N ILE A 171 -2.02 -20.07 14.04
CA ILE A 171 -1.95 -18.86 14.89
C ILE A 171 -3.24 -18.06 14.84
N PHE A 172 -3.90 -17.97 13.68
CA PHE A 172 -5.16 -17.24 13.54
C PHE A 172 -6.40 -18.09 13.86
N ASN A 173 -6.27 -19.40 14.02
CA ASN A 173 -7.37 -20.25 14.47
C ASN A 173 -7.84 -19.80 15.88
N PRO A 174 -9.12 -19.42 16.07
CA PRO A 174 -9.63 -18.93 17.35
C PRO A 174 -9.54 -19.93 18.51
N GLU A 175 -9.54 -21.23 18.21
CA GLU A 175 -9.49 -22.31 19.19
C GLU A 175 -8.06 -22.77 19.48
N SER A 176 -7.09 -22.36 18.67
CA SER A 176 -5.71 -22.79 18.81
C SER A 176 -5.07 -22.23 20.09
N PRO A 177 -4.35 -23.06 20.86
CA PRO A 177 -3.57 -22.58 22.00
C PRO A 177 -2.37 -21.72 21.55
N ARG A 178 -1.93 -21.82 20.29
CA ARG A 178 -0.88 -20.96 19.72
C ARG A 178 -1.38 -19.56 19.36
N ASN A 179 -2.69 -19.31 19.41
CA ASN A 179 -3.26 -18.01 19.07
C ASN A 179 -2.89 -16.95 20.14
N PRO A 180 -2.04 -15.96 19.81
CA PRO A 180 -1.52 -15.00 20.78
C PRO A 180 -2.54 -13.93 21.19
N PHE A 181 -3.69 -13.84 20.52
CA PHE A 181 -4.68 -12.79 20.78
C PHE A 181 -5.57 -13.16 21.97
N LYS A 182 -5.58 -12.29 22.98
CA LYS A 182 -6.10 -12.60 24.33
C LYS A 182 -7.59 -12.91 24.43
N THR A 183 -8.43 -12.26 23.61
CA THR A 183 -9.90 -12.34 23.73
C THR A 183 -10.49 -13.02 22.50
N GLU A 184 -11.57 -13.79 22.64
CA GLU A 184 -12.28 -14.38 21.49
C GLU A 184 -12.65 -13.37 20.41
N ALA A 185 -13.11 -12.18 20.80
CA ALA A 185 -13.49 -11.15 19.85
C ALA A 185 -12.30 -10.70 18.95
N LEU A 186 -11.11 -10.60 19.52
CA LEU A 186 -9.88 -10.34 18.75
C LEU A 186 -9.53 -11.51 17.86
N ARG A 187 -9.63 -12.75 18.35
CA ARG A 187 -9.28 -13.95 17.60
C ARG A 187 -10.14 -14.08 16.34
N TRP A 188 -11.46 -13.97 16.47
CA TRP A 188 -12.40 -14.03 15.34
C TRP A 188 -12.24 -12.84 14.38
N ARG A 189 -12.04 -11.63 14.89
CA ARG A 189 -11.74 -10.47 14.04
C ARG A 189 -10.48 -10.69 13.23
N ASN A 190 -9.42 -11.17 13.87
CA ASN A 190 -8.11 -11.33 13.26
C ASN A 190 -8.08 -12.50 12.27
N LEU A 191 -8.83 -13.58 12.53
CA LEU A 191 -9.09 -14.63 11.55
C LEU A 191 -9.74 -14.05 10.28
N LEU A 192 -10.81 -13.26 10.44
CA LEU A 192 -11.48 -12.64 9.30
C LEU A 192 -10.54 -11.71 8.51
N ILE A 193 -9.74 -10.88 9.19
CA ILE A 193 -8.72 -10.03 8.57
C ILE A 193 -7.73 -10.86 7.77
N PHE A 194 -7.20 -11.92 8.38
CA PHE A 194 -6.24 -12.80 7.73
C PHE A 194 -6.83 -13.45 6.47
N MET A 195 -8.06 -13.96 6.54
CA MET A 195 -8.76 -14.55 5.40
C MET A 195 -9.03 -13.54 4.28
N LEU A 196 -9.48 -12.33 4.61
CA LEU A 196 -9.68 -11.25 3.64
C LEU A 196 -8.37 -10.87 2.90
N LEU A 197 -7.25 -10.83 3.61
CA LEU A 197 -5.96 -10.45 3.02
C LEU A 197 -5.31 -11.60 2.23
N LEU A 198 -5.37 -12.83 2.74
CA LEU A 198 -4.73 -13.98 2.10
C LEU A 198 -5.57 -14.58 0.97
N ARG A 199 -6.87 -14.81 1.20
CA ARG A 199 -7.75 -15.51 0.24
C ARG A 199 -8.21 -14.58 -0.88
N LEU A 200 -8.59 -13.35 -0.53
CA LEU A 200 -9.05 -12.35 -1.49
C LEU A 200 -7.95 -11.40 -1.94
N GLY A 201 -6.78 -11.45 -1.31
CA GLY A 201 -5.65 -10.62 -1.71
C GLY A 201 -5.90 -9.13 -1.48
N LEU A 202 -6.81 -8.75 -0.58
CA LEU A 202 -7.15 -7.34 -0.38
C LEU A 202 -5.91 -6.54 0.07
N ARG A 203 -5.82 -5.28 -0.36
CA ARG A 203 -4.90 -4.35 0.31
C ARG A 203 -5.45 -4.05 1.70
N ARG A 204 -4.59 -3.76 2.69
CA ARG A 204 -5.04 -3.36 4.04
C ARG A 204 -6.04 -2.19 4.03
N GLY A 205 -5.87 -1.24 3.11
CA GLY A 205 -6.81 -0.13 2.90
C GLY A 205 -8.18 -0.61 2.40
N GLU A 206 -8.21 -1.57 1.47
CA GLU A 206 -9.45 -2.16 0.96
C GLU A 206 -10.17 -2.93 2.06
N ALA A 207 -9.46 -3.75 2.84
CA ALA A 207 -10.05 -4.47 3.97
C ALA A 207 -10.60 -3.52 5.04
N ALA A 208 -9.92 -2.39 5.28
CA ALA A 208 -10.34 -1.37 6.24
C ALA A 208 -11.54 -0.53 5.78
N LEU A 209 -11.87 -0.53 4.48
CA LEU A 209 -13.05 0.14 3.90
C LEU A 209 -14.32 -0.68 4.01
N LEU A 210 -14.22 -2.01 4.14
CA LEU A 210 -15.39 -2.89 4.09
C LEU A 210 -16.41 -2.54 5.16
N HIS A 211 -17.68 -2.55 4.78
CA HIS A 211 -18.84 -2.46 5.66
C HIS A 211 -19.43 -3.84 5.88
N THR A 212 -20.32 -3.96 6.86
CA THR A 212 -21.14 -5.17 7.00
C THR A 212 -22.02 -5.42 5.78
N SER A 213 -22.42 -4.37 5.06
CA SER A 213 -23.20 -4.43 3.82
C SER A 213 -22.38 -4.72 2.56
N SER A 214 -21.04 -4.79 2.65
CA SER A 214 -20.17 -5.13 1.52
C SER A 214 -20.28 -6.60 1.13
N PHE A 215 -20.70 -7.47 2.06
CA PHE A 215 -20.97 -8.87 1.80
C PHE A 215 -22.37 -8.99 1.22
N LYS A 216 -22.46 -9.47 -0.03
CA LYS A 216 -23.70 -9.58 -0.80
C LYS A 216 -24.03 -11.04 -1.06
N GLU A 217 -25.31 -11.28 -1.31
CA GLU A 217 -25.83 -12.56 -1.76
C GLU A 217 -26.97 -12.34 -2.74
N ASP A 218 -27.12 -13.27 -3.68
CA ASP A 218 -28.26 -13.34 -4.60
C ASP A 218 -28.46 -14.77 -5.07
N PHE A 219 -29.65 -15.10 -5.54
CA PHE A 219 -29.93 -16.41 -6.11
C PHE A 219 -29.56 -16.41 -7.60
N ASP A 220 -28.64 -17.28 -8.00
CA ASP A 220 -28.30 -17.49 -9.41
C ASP A 220 -29.23 -18.56 -10.00
N PRO A 221 -30.21 -18.19 -10.86
CA PRO A 221 -31.14 -19.15 -11.44
C PRO A 221 -30.51 -20.08 -12.47
N VAL A 222 -29.36 -19.71 -13.05
CA VAL A 222 -28.64 -20.52 -14.04
C VAL A 222 -27.92 -21.68 -13.35
N VAL A 223 -27.28 -21.39 -12.21
CA VAL A 223 -26.55 -22.40 -11.44
C VAL A 223 -27.42 -23.06 -10.36
N GLY A 224 -28.63 -22.53 -10.12
CA GLY A 224 -29.61 -23.07 -9.18
C GLY A 224 -29.18 -22.95 -7.72
N LYS A 225 -28.38 -21.94 -7.38
CA LYS A 225 -27.82 -21.78 -6.02
C LYS A 225 -27.60 -20.32 -5.66
N THR A 226 -27.62 -20.03 -4.36
CA THR A 226 -27.22 -18.71 -3.84
C THR A 226 -25.73 -18.50 -4.09
N VAL A 227 -25.39 -17.36 -4.67
CA VAL A 227 -24.01 -16.90 -4.90
C VAL A 227 -23.71 -15.75 -3.95
N HIS A 228 -22.47 -15.68 -3.49
CA HIS A 228 -22.02 -14.64 -2.58
C HIS A 228 -20.81 -13.91 -3.15
N TRP A 229 -20.76 -12.60 -2.95
CA TRP A 229 -19.63 -11.78 -3.35
C TRP A 229 -19.37 -10.64 -2.37
N LEU A 230 -18.16 -10.08 -2.46
CA LEU A 230 -17.73 -8.92 -1.71
C LEU A 230 -17.59 -7.72 -2.64
N ASP A 231 -18.32 -6.64 -2.35
CA ASP A 231 -18.11 -5.35 -3.01
C ASP A 231 -16.93 -4.62 -2.36
N VAL A 232 -15.91 -4.34 -3.15
CA VAL A 232 -14.79 -3.47 -2.78
C VAL A 232 -14.99 -2.14 -3.46
N GLU A 233 -15.45 -1.14 -2.70
CA GLU A 233 -15.74 0.20 -3.20
C GLU A 233 -15.43 1.26 -2.12
N GLU A 234 -15.40 2.54 -2.53
CA GLU A 234 -15.34 3.64 -1.57
C GLU A 234 -16.76 4.00 -1.14
N THR A 235 -16.90 4.31 0.14
CA THR A 235 -18.16 4.73 0.76
C THR A 235 -17.96 6.12 1.36
N ASP A 236 -18.90 7.02 1.14
CA ASP A 236 -18.94 8.32 1.83
C ASP A 236 -19.76 8.16 3.13
N ASP A 237 -19.08 7.88 4.23
CA ASP A 237 -19.70 7.39 5.47
C ASP A 237 -19.30 8.18 6.73
N GLY A 238 -18.59 9.31 6.57
CA GLY A 238 -18.10 10.10 7.69
C GLY A 238 -17.07 9.36 8.57
N ASP A 239 -16.22 8.53 7.96
CA ASP A 239 -15.16 7.78 8.66
C ASP A 239 -14.36 8.67 9.65
N PRO A 240 -14.41 8.35 10.97
CA PRO A 240 -13.78 9.17 12.00
C PRO A 240 -12.26 8.98 12.11
N ARG A 241 -11.65 8.09 11.32
CA ARG A 241 -10.21 7.82 11.39
C ARG A 241 -9.42 9.02 10.87
N TYR A 242 -8.35 9.38 11.57
CA TYR A 242 -7.42 10.43 11.14
C TYR A 242 -6.76 10.10 9.79
N GLU A 243 -6.35 8.84 9.62
CA GLU A 243 -5.89 8.31 8.33
C GLU A 243 -7.01 7.44 7.75
N GLN A 244 -7.86 8.05 6.94
CA GLN A 244 -8.94 7.36 6.25
C GLN A 244 -8.36 6.40 5.20
N PRO A 245 -8.84 5.15 5.13
CA PRO A 245 -8.50 4.27 4.04
C PRO A 245 -9.18 4.71 2.75
N GLY A 246 -8.60 4.34 1.62
CA GLY A 246 -9.11 4.70 0.29
C GLY A 246 -8.68 3.67 -0.75
N LEU A 247 -9.30 3.73 -1.92
CA LEU A 247 -8.91 2.89 -3.04
C LEU A 247 -7.74 3.51 -3.78
N LYS A 248 -6.65 2.75 -3.92
CA LYS A 248 -5.42 3.23 -4.57
C LYS A 248 -5.61 3.64 -6.03
N THR A 249 -6.54 2.99 -6.74
CA THR A 249 -6.76 3.20 -8.18
C THR A 249 -8.21 2.90 -8.53
N ALA A 250 -8.75 3.53 -9.56
CA ALA A 250 -10.13 3.26 -10.02
C ALA A 250 -10.43 1.76 -10.28
N PRO A 251 -9.54 0.96 -10.90
CA PRO A 251 -9.75 -0.49 -11.06
C PRO A 251 -9.81 -1.29 -9.75
N SER A 252 -9.46 -0.69 -8.61
CA SER A 252 -9.64 -1.35 -7.31
C SER A 252 -11.12 -1.54 -6.96
N ARG A 253 -12.03 -0.77 -7.57
CA ARG A 253 -13.48 -0.97 -7.46
C ARG A 253 -13.85 -2.26 -8.18
N ARG A 254 -14.30 -3.28 -7.44
CA ARG A 254 -14.55 -4.62 -7.99
C ARG A 254 -15.41 -5.49 -7.08
N GLN A 255 -15.97 -6.54 -7.65
CA GLN A 255 -16.68 -7.59 -6.92
C GLN A 255 -15.79 -8.84 -6.85
N LEU A 256 -15.73 -9.46 -5.67
CA LEU A 256 -14.93 -10.68 -5.46
C LEU A 256 -15.82 -11.83 -5.03
N PRO A 257 -15.80 -12.98 -5.72
CA PRO A 257 -16.59 -14.14 -5.31
C PRO A 257 -16.14 -14.65 -3.95
N LEU A 258 -17.10 -15.02 -3.11
CA LEU A 258 -16.88 -15.53 -1.76
C LEU A 258 -17.23 -17.02 -1.67
N SER A 259 -16.45 -17.77 -0.90
CA SER A 259 -16.79 -19.13 -0.50
C SER A 259 -17.69 -19.11 0.74
N LEU A 260 -18.49 -20.17 0.94
CA LEU A 260 -19.35 -20.33 2.13
C LEU A 260 -18.58 -20.19 3.43
N GLU A 261 -17.39 -20.80 3.50
CA GLU A 261 -16.47 -20.67 4.65
C GLU A 261 -16.15 -19.20 5.01
N MET A 262 -15.92 -18.34 4.01
CA MET A 262 -15.66 -16.92 4.28
C MET A 262 -16.91 -16.20 4.82
N ILE A 263 -18.09 -16.60 4.35
CA ILE A 263 -19.37 -16.10 4.84
C ILE A 263 -19.59 -16.54 6.28
N GLU A 264 -19.30 -17.80 6.62
CA GLU A 264 -19.45 -18.32 7.98
C GLU A 264 -18.54 -17.58 8.97
N VAL A 265 -17.26 -17.38 8.61
CA VAL A 265 -16.31 -16.61 9.44
C VAL A 265 -16.76 -15.16 9.60
N GLU A 266 -17.21 -14.50 8.52
CA GLU A 266 -17.77 -13.15 8.58
C GLU A 266 -18.98 -13.10 9.50
N GLN A 267 -19.96 -13.97 9.30
CA GLN A 267 -21.21 -13.96 10.04
C GLN A 267 -20.97 -14.26 11.51
N ARG A 268 -20.09 -15.22 11.82
CA ARG A 268 -19.70 -15.55 13.20
C ARG A 268 -19.09 -14.33 13.88
N TYR A 269 -18.15 -13.64 13.23
CA TYR A 269 -17.58 -12.40 13.73
C TYR A 269 -18.65 -11.31 13.90
N ARG A 270 -19.42 -11.02 12.85
CA ARG A 270 -20.41 -9.93 12.83
C ARG A 270 -21.48 -10.09 13.90
N LYS A 271 -22.04 -11.30 14.04
CA LYS A 271 -23.15 -11.57 14.97
C LYS A 271 -22.69 -11.62 16.43
N ASN A 272 -21.52 -12.18 16.71
CA ASN A 272 -21.12 -12.51 18.08
C ASN A 272 -19.99 -11.64 18.65
N TYR A 273 -19.11 -11.11 17.79
CA TYR A 273 -17.81 -10.57 18.22
C TYR A 273 -17.54 -9.14 17.77
N ARG A 274 -18.27 -8.62 16.78
CA ARG A 274 -18.15 -7.23 16.32
C ARG A 274 -18.62 -6.21 17.37
N GLY A 275 -19.55 -6.62 18.24
CA GLY A 275 -20.14 -5.77 19.28
C GLY A 275 -21.16 -4.76 18.74
N ARG A 276 -21.81 -4.06 19.66
CA ARG A 276 -22.74 -2.96 19.34
C ARG A 276 -21.94 -1.69 19.07
N VAL A 277 -21.96 -1.22 17.82
CA VAL A 277 -21.16 -0.07 17.38
C VAL A 277 -22.00 0.86 16.49
N TYR A 278 -21.68 2.15 16.51
CA TYR A 278 -22.38 3.20 15.73
C TYR A 278 -21.74 3.48 14.36
N HIS A 279 -20.89 2.57 13.90
CA HIS A 279 -20.08 2.73 12.71
C HIS A 279 -20.40 1.62 11.72
N PRO A 280 -20.52 1.90 10.41
CA PRO A 280 -20.89 0.89 9.41
C PRO A 280 -19.74 -0.06 9.05
N GLN A 281 -18.49 0.35 9.29
CA GLN A 281 -17.29 -0.41 8.95
C GLN A 281 -17.29 -1.78 9.63
N LEU A 282 -16.91 -2.82 8.90
CA LEU A 282 -16.94 -4.20 9.35
C LEU A 282 -15.98 -4.43 10.52
N LEU A 283 -14.73 -4.00 10.37
CA LEU A 283 -13.64 -4.32 11.28
C LEU A 283 -13.50 -3.26 12.37
N MET A 284 -13.74 -3.68 13.61
CA MET A 284 -13.76 -2.78 14.77
C MET A 284 -12.58 -3.01 15.72
N SER A 285 -12.13 -1.93 16.35
CA SER A 285 -11.20 -1.97 17.48
C SER A 285 -11.93 -2.35 18.78
N GLN A 286 -11.18 -2.71 19.83
CA GLN A 286 -11.74 -2.97 21.16
C GLN A 286 -12.46 -1.76 21.76
N LYS A 287 -12.12 -0.54 21.30
CA LYS A 287 -12.75 0.71 21.71
C LYS A 287 -14.01 1.05 20.89
N ALA A 288 -14.58 0.07 20.17
CA ALA A 288 -15.77 0.23 19.33
C ALA A 288 -15.63 1.31 18.22
N ARG A 289 -14.40 1.59 17.78
CA ARG A 289 -14.09 2.48 16.64
C ARG A 289 -13.59 1.71 15.43
N PRO A 290 -13.76 2.21 14.19
CA PRO A 290 -13.23 1.56 12.99
C PRO A 290 -11.74 1.26 13.14
N LEU A 291 -11.32 0.07 12.72
CA LEU A 291 -9.95 -0.39 12.90
C LEU A 291 -8.98 0.48 12.10
N SER A 292 -7.89 0.93 12.75
CA SER A 292 -6.88 1.77 12.09
C SER A 292 -6.01 0.96 11.13
N LEU A 293 -5.46 1.61 10.09
CA LEU A 293 -4.50 0.96 9.18
C LEU A 293 -3.24 0.45 9.89
N ARG A 294 -2.81 1.15 10.94
CA ARG A 294 -1.68 0.73 11.79
C ARG A 294 -1.96 -0.58 12.50
N SER A 295 -3.18 -0.78 12.99
CA SER A 295 -3.56 -1.99 13.72
C SER A 295 -3.46 -3.25 12.87
N PHE A 296 -3.63 -3.17 11.54
CA PHE A 296 -3.36 -4.31 10.65
C PHE A 296 -1.90 -4.74 10.73
N ASN A 297 -0.94 -3.81 10.73
CA ASN A 297 0.46 -4.14 10.85
C ASN A 297 0.77 -4.78 12.20
N GLU A 298 0.28 -4.19 13.29
CA GLU A 298 0.48 -4.69 14.67
C GLU A 298 -0.04 -6.13 14.83
N ILE A 299 -1.16 -6.48 14.18
CA ILE A 299 -1.67 -7.86 14.17
C ILE A 299 -0.65 -8.83 13.55
N PHE A 300 -0.01 -8.46 12.44
CA PHE A 300 0.96 -9.33 11.78
C PHE A 300 2.35 -9.30 12.41
N GLU A 301 2.71 -8.23 13.12
CA GLU A 301 3.89 -8.21 13.98
C GLU A 301 3.74 -9.25 15.11
N VAL A 302 2.60 -9.24 15.81
CA VAL A 302 2.29 -10.24 16.85
C VAL A 302 2.23 -11.66 16.26
N ALA A 303 1.61 -11.84 15.09
CA ALA A 303 1.58 -13.15 14.44
C ALA A 303 2.98 -13.64 14.03
N THR A 304 3.85 -12.72 13.57
CA THR A 304 5.25 -13.04 13.22
C THR A 304 6.02 -13.53 14.45
N GLU A 305 5.83 -12.89 15.60
CA GLU A 305 6.48 -13.32 16.86
C GLU A 305 6.03 -14.73 17.29
N ALA A 306 4.77 -15.10 17.01
CA ALA A 306 4.19 -16.40 17.33
C ALA A 306 4.55 -17.54 16.35
N LEU A 307 5.24 -17.22 15.24
CA LEU A 307 5.74 -18.23 14.30
C LEU A 307 6.75 -19.17 14.99
N SER A 308 6.72 -20.44 14.57
CA SER A 308 7.69 -21.46 14.93
C SER A 308 9.08 -21.09 14.41
N ASP A 309 10.12 -21.63 15.05
CA ASP A 309 11.51 -21.36 14.66
C ASP A 309 11.84 -21.87 13.24
N THR A 310 11.16 -22.92 12.79
CA THR A 310 11.28 -23.43 11.42
C THR A 310 10.65 -22.46 10.42
N ALA A 311 9.45 -21.94 10.71
CA ALA A 311 8.79 -20.93 9.88
C ALA A 311 9.59 -19.62 9.83
N LYS A 312 10.09 -19.12 10.97
CA LYS A 312 10.96 -17.93 11.04
C LYS A 312 12.24 -18.12 10.21
N ARG A 313 12.91 -19.27 10.31
CA ARG A 313 14.07 -19.60 9.47
C ARG A 313 13.72 -19.63 7.98
N SER A 314 12.53 -20.13 7.62
CA SER A 314 12.06 -20.15 6.23
C SER A 314 11.83 -18.73 5.68
N LEU A 315 11.24 -17.82 6.47
CA LEU A 315 11.09 -16.40 6.12
C LEU A 315 12.45 -15.72 5.90
N LEU A 316 13.38 -15.92 6.84
CA LEU A 316 14.71 -15.31 6.76
C LEU A 316 15.48 -15.76 5.53
N LYS A 317 15.36 -17.04 5.13
CA LYS A 317 15.96 -17.55 3.88
C LYS A 317 15.43 -16.85 2.62
N GLN A 318 14.19 -16.37 2.65
CA GLN A 318 13.63 -15.55 1.56
C GLN A 318 13.97 -14.07 1.68
N GLY A 319 14.70 -13.64 2.72
CA GLY A 319 15.03 -12.23 2.96
C GLY A 319 13.90 -11.44 3.61
N LEU A 320 12.91 -12.12 4.21
CA LEU A 320 11.80 -11.49 4.94
C LEU A 320 12.07 -11.55 6.45
N GLN A 321 11.95 -10.40 7.11
CA GLN A 321 12.13 -10.29 8.58
C GLN A 321 10.84 -10.59 9.36
N GLY A 322 9.71 -10.62 8.66
CA GLY A 322 8.40 -10.87 9.25
C GLY A 322 7.32 -10.91 8.18
N VAL A 323 6.11 -11.24 8.61
CA VAL A 323 4.93 -11.27 7.74
C VAL A 323 4.28 -9.90 7.73
N SER A 324 3.97 -9.38 6.54
CA SER A 324 3.16 -8.17 6.39
C SER A 324 1.87 -8.45 5.61
N CYS A 325 0.90 -7.53 5.69
CA CYS A 325 -0.32 -7.58 4.88
C CYS A 325 -0.01 -7.65 3.37
N HIS A 326 1.12 -7.08 2.95
CA HIS A 326 1.52 -7.07 1.55
C HIS A 326 1.94 -8.46 1.07
N ASP A 327 2.61 -9.22 1.94
CA ASP A 327 3.14 -10.54 1.60
C ASP A 327 1.98 -11.54 1.43
N LEU A 328 0.89 -11.40 2.20
CA LEU A 328 -0.35 -12.15 1.98
C LEU A 328 -0.97 -11.91 0.60
N ARG A 329 -0.93 -10.66 0.11
CA ARG A 329 -1.42 -10.33 -1.23
C ARG A 329 -0.54 -10.91 -2.32
N HIS A 330 0.79 -10.88 -2.17
CA HIS A 330 1.71 -11.57 -3.08
C HIS A 330 1.42 -13.08 -3.12
N THR A 331 1.25 -13.66 -1.94
CA THR A 331 0.92 -15.07 -1.76
C THR A 331 -0.39 -15.44 -2.45
N SER A 332 -1.44 -14.64 -2.23
CA SER A 332 -2.73 -14.77 -2.91
C SER A 332 -2.58 -14.76 -4.43
N ALA A 333 -1.76 -13.84 -4.97
CA ALA A 333 -1.56 -13.74 -6.41
C ALA A 333 -0.85 -14.98 -7.00
N VAL A 334 0.16 -15.51 -6.30
CA VAL A 334 0.86 -16.74 -6.69
C VAL A 334 -0.09 -17.93 -6.72
N VAL A 335 -0.83 -18.16 -5.63
CA VAL A 335 -1.79 -19.27 -5.51
C VAL A 335 -2.84 -19.20 -6.62
N ARG A 336 -3.34 -17.99 -6.88
CA ARG A 336 -4.41 -17.79 -7.86
C ARG A 336 -3.91 -17.91 -9.30
N MET A 337 -2.67 -17.49 -9.58
CA MET A 337 -2.00 -17.75 -10.85
C MET A 337 -1.90 -19.25 -11.13
N LYS A 338 -1.40 -20.01 -10.14
CA LYS A 338 -1.30 -21.47 -10.22
C LYS A 338 -2.65 -22.13 -10.48
N ARG A 339 -3.68 -21.80 -9.70
CA ARG A 339 -5.05 -22.30 -9.90
C ARG A 339 -5.62 -21.99 -11.29
N TYR A 340 -5.30 -20.84 -11.87
CA TYR A 340 -5.74 -20.52 -13.23
C TYR A 340 -5.04 -21.36 -14.29
N GLN A 341 -3.75 -21.61 -14.10
CA GLN A 341 -2.97 -22.47 -14.99
C GLN A 341 -3.42 -23.93 -14.90
N ASP A 342 -3.71 -24.43 -13.70
CA ASP A 342 -4.23 -25.78 -13.48
C ASP A 342 -5.64 -25.97 -14.06
N ALA A 343 -6.42 -24.88 -14.14
CA ALA A 343 -7.69 -24.85 -14.86
C ALA A 343 -7.54 -24.74 -16.39
N GLY A 344 -6.31 -24.83 -16.92
CA GLY A 344 -6.02 -24.82 -18.36
C GLY A 344 -6.03 -23.44 -19.02
N LEU A 345 -6.02 -22.35 -18.25
CA LEU A 345 -5.89 -21.00 -18.83
C LEU A 345 -4.45 -20.75 -19.26
N ASP A 346 -4.26 -20.16 -20.44
CA ASP A 346 -2.95 -19.65 -20.85
C ASP A 346 -2.46 -18.50 -19.93
N ILE A 347 -1.15 -18.23 -19.97
CA ILE A 347 -0.50 -17.25 -19.08
C ILE A 347 -1.10 -15.85 -19.23
N ASP A 348 -1.52 -15.45 -20.43
CA ASP A 348 -2.04 -14.11 -20.67
C ASP A 348 -3.45 -13.96 -20.12
N LYS A 349 -4.34 -14.92 -20.37
CA LYS A 349 -5.69 -14.96 -19.76
C LYS A 349 -5.62 -15.07 -18.24
N ALA A 350 -4.69 -15.85 -17.69
CA ALA A 350 -4.49 -15.94 -16.25
C ALA A 350 -4.08 -14.58 -15.67
N GLN A 351 -3.15 -13.86 -16.32
CA GLN A 351 -2.78 -12.50 -15.93
C GLN A 351 -3.94 -11.50 -16.06
N GLU A 352 -4.76 -11.58 -17.10
CA GLU A 352 -5.96 -10.75 -17.24
C GLU A 352 -6.94 -10.97 -16.10
N LYS A 353 -7.24 -12.24 -15.76
CA LYS A 353 -8.09 -12.58 -14.63
C LYS A 353 -7.51 -12.09 -13.30
N LEU A 354 -6.18 -12.16 -13.12
CA LEU A 354 -5.52 -11.57 -11.96
C LEU A 354 -5.71 -10.05 -11.93
N ARG A 355 -5.57 -9.32 -13.05
CA ARG A 355 -5.79 -7.86 -13.08
C ARG A 355 -7.20 -7.51 -12.61
N VAL A 356 -8.22 -8.23 -13.08
CA VAL A 356 -9.60 -8.02 -12.63
C VAL A 356 -9.73 -8.30 -11.14
N PHE A 357 -9.26 -9.47 -10.67
CA PHE A 357 -9.43 -9.88 -9.28
C PHE A 357 -8.66 -9.02 -8.27
N PHE A 358 -7.48 -8.54 -8.64
CA PHE A 358 -6.65 -7.73 -7.76
C PHE A 358 -6.88 -6.21 -7.96
N GLY A 359 -7.71 -5.83 -8.93
CA GLY A 359 -7.98 -4.43 -9.25
C GLY A 359 -6.72 -3.70 -9.75
N TRP A 360 -6.10 -4.26 -10.77
CA TRP A 360 -5.00 -3.63 -11.51
C TRP A 360 -5.51 -3.10 -12.85
N SER A 361 -4.85 -2.07 -13.39
CA SER A 361 -5.16 -1.57 -14.73
C SER A 361 -4.89 -2.64 -15.80
N LYS A 362 -5.58 -2.54 -16.94
CA LYS A 362 -5.49 -3.52 -18.04
C LYS A 362 -4.06 -3.70 -18.58
N THR A 363 -3.27 -2.63 -18.61
CA THR A 363 -1.89 -2.62 -19.10
C THR A 363 -0.86 -2.88 -18.00
N SER A 364 -1.30 -3.17 -16.78
CA SER A 364 -0.40 -3.33 -15.64
C SER A 364 0.46 -4.58 -15.72
N ASN A 365 1.76 -4.44 -15.44
CA ASN A 365 2.68 -5.56 -15.23
C ASN A 365 2.62 -6.15 -13.80
N MET A 366 1.67 -5.69 -12.98
CA MET A 366 1.53 -6.12 -11.59
C MET A 366 1.29 -7.63 -11.42
N PRO A 367 0.58 -8.37 -12.32
CA PRO A 367 0.53 -9.83 -12.22
C PRO A 367 1.90 -10.49 -12.15
N ARG A 368 2.84 -10.08 -13.01
CA ARG A 368 4.21 -10.62 -13.00
C ARG A 368 4.98 -10.24 -11.74
N LEU A 369 4.82 -9.00 -11.26
CA LEU A 369 5.48 -8.54 -10.04
C LEU A 369 4.93 -9.20 -8.77
N TYR A 370 3.61 -9.44 -8.70
CA TYR A 370 2.97 -9.99 -7.51
C TYR A 370 3.03 -11.51 -7.47
N ALA A 371 2.84 -12.17 -8.61
CA ALA A 371 3.02 -13.60 -8.77
C ALA A 371 4.46 -13.96 -9.18
N LYS A 372 5.45 -13.12 -8.85
CA LYS A 372 6.87 -13.29 -9.22
C LYS A 372 7.38 -14.70 -8.88
N ALA A 373 7.03 -15.22 -7.70
CA ALA A 373 7.42 -16.56 -7.26
C ALA A 373 6.90 -17.68 -8.19
N TYR A 374 5.73 -17.51 -8.81
CA TYR A 374 5.21 -18.48 -9.78
C TYR A 374 6.06 -18.52 -11.06
N PHE A 375 6.51 -17.35 -11.53
CA PHE A 375 7.32 -17.25 -12.74
C PHE A 375 8.79 -17.62 -12.52
N GLU A 376 9.31 -17.37 -11.32
CA GLU A 376 10.72 -17.61 -10.98
C GLU A 376 10.95 -18.95 -10.28
N THR A 377 9.91 -19.58 -9.75
CA THR A 377 10.05 -20.79 -8.96
C THR A 377 8.92 -21.76 -9.28
N THR A 378 9.30 -22.96 -9.69
CA THR A 378 8.46 -24.17 -9.75
C THR A 378 8.03 -24.60 -8.33
N MET A 379 7.56 -23.68 -7.48
CA MET A 379 7.02 -23.93 -6.14
C MET A 379 5.58 -24.44 -6.22
N ALA A 380 5.30 -25.36 -7.15
CA ALA A 380 3.97 -25.94 -7.34
C ALA A 380 3.71 -27.09 -6.35
N GLU A 381 4.76 -27.80 -5.91
CA GLU A 381 4.61 -29.06 -5.18
C GLU A 381 4.21 -28.92 -3.71
N VAL A 382 4.35 -27.73 -3.12
CA VAL A 382 4.18 -27.56 -1.67
C VAL A 382 2.85 -26.85 -1.31
N TRP A 383 2.07 -26.45 -2.31
CA TRP A 383 0.81 -25.72 -2.09
C TRP A 383 -0.43 -26.61 -2.15
N ASP A 384 -0.46 -27.68 -2.95
CA ASP A 384 -1.70 -28.45 -3.13
C ASP A 384 -2.03 -29.34 -1.92
N GLU A 385 -1.12 -30.18 -1.45
CA GLU A 385 -1.42 -31.12 -0.33
C GLU A 385 -1.71 -30.41 0.99
N LYS A 386 -0.98 -29.32 1.27
CA LYS A 386 -1.11 -28.55 2.51
C LYS A 386 -2.32 -27.62 2.48
N PHE A 387 -2.71 -27.13 1.31
CA PHE A 387 -3.93 -26.34 1.14
C PHE A 387 -5.19 -27.20 1.16
N ASP A 388 -5.16 -28.41 0.59
CA ASP A 388 -6.25 -29.37 0.72
C ASP A 388 -6.37 -29.89 2.16
N THR A 389 -5.26 -30.13 2.85
CA THR A 389 -5.25 -30.43 4.30
C THR A 389 -5.79 -29.26 5.11
N PHE A 390 -5.46 -28.02 4.74
CA PHE A 390 -5.98 -26.80 5.35
C PHE A 390 -7.49 -26.61 5.12
N VAL A 391 -7.96 -26.78 3.89
CA VAL A 391 -9.39 -26.76 3.53
C VAL A 391 -10.15 -27.91 4.19
N THR A 392 -9.51 -29.06 4.38
CA THR A 392 -10.07 -30.24 5.08
C THR A 392 -10.12 -30.02 6.59
N ALA A 393 -9.10 -29.40 7.20
CA ALA A 393 -9.09 -29.05 8.61
C ALA A 393 -10.19 -28.03 8.98
N LEU A 394 -10.48 -27.11 8.07
CA LEU A 394 -11.61 -26.18 8.22
C LEU A 394 -12.98 -26.85 8.12
N ARG A 395 -13.12 -27.92 7.33
CA ARG A 395 -14.33 -28.76 7.31
C ARG A 395 -14.51 -29.55 8.61
N GLY A 396 -13.45 -29.78 9.38
CA GLY A 396 -13.48 -30.55 10.62
C GLY A 396 -14.03 -29.82 11.85
N ILE A 397 -14.25 -28.50 11.79
CA ILE A 397 -14.70 -27.67 12.93
C ILE A 397 -16.24 -27.52 12.99
N ASN A 398 -17.00 -28.26 12.18
CA ASN A 398 -18.40 -28.55 12.54
C ASN A 398 -18.94 -29.85 11.90
N PRO A 399 -19.51 -30.79 12.69
CA PRO A 399 -20.08 -32.02 12.21
C PRO A 399 -21.56 -31.80 11.83
N GLU A 400 -21.86 -31.72 10.54
CA GLU A 400 -23.10 -32.31 10.04
C GLU A 400 -22.70 -33.71 9.56
N ARG A 401 -22.73 -34.71 10.46
CA ARG A 401 -23.89 -35.61 10.66
C ARG A 401 -24.44 -36.07 9.33
N GLU A 402 -24.05 -37.30 9.00
CA GLU A 402 -24.81 -38.22 8.17
C GLU A 402 -26.33 -38.05 8.43
N ASN A 403 -27.03 -37.50 7.44
CA ASN A 403 -28.23 -38.07 6.81
C ASN A 403 -28.80 -37.11 5.75
#